data_AF-A0A2V8QC79-F1
#
_entry.id   AF-A0A2V8QC79-F1
#
_cell.length_a   1.000
_cell.length_b   1.000
_cell.length_c   1.000
_cell.angle_alpha   90.00
_cell.angle_beta   90.00
_cell.angle_gamma   90.00
#
_symmetry.space_group_name_H-M   'P 1'
#
loop_
_entity.id
_entity.type
_entity.pdbx_description
1 polymer ?
#
loop_
_entity_poly.entity_id
_entity_poly.type
_entity_poly.pdbx_seq_one_letter_code
_entity_poly.pdbx_strand_id
1 'polypeptide(L)'
;MSIETARSGYLYVVDQEQYADGSKGEPYLIFPTTRTLGGDNSVKAGRLIEIPSQEDSPPYFTLKRTRPDHVGENVIVLVTPTPIESVSVTDKAQRVSDETLAQWEKSWGTETGRLEMTNGVGQSWTRQEKAAGADGTRSLTEAEPAPQTLYYRPGVGSKDPVLIKVQLQYARSRPSVKRR
;
A
#
# COMPACT_ATOMS: atom_id res chain seq x y z
N MET A 1 -0.91 -2.03 7.08
CA MET A 1 -1.71 -2.40 5.89
C MET A 1 -1.08 -3.66 5.32
N SER A 2 -1.88 -4.60 4.81
CA SER A 2 -1.35 -5.84 4.22
C SER A 2 -1.65 -5.85 2.73
N ILE A 3 -0.66 -6.20 1.91
CA ILE A 3 -0.74 -6.28 0.45
C ILE A 3 -0.42 -7.72 0.06
N GLU A 4 -1.35 -8.35 -0.65
CA GLU A 4 -1.09 -9.62 -1.31
C GLU A 4 -1.00 -9.38 -2.82
N THR A 5 0.04 -9.93 -3.45
CA THR A 5 0.22 -9.80 -4.90
C THR A 5 -0.10 -11.11 -5.59
N ALA A 6 -0.87 -11.07 -6.68
CA ALA A 6 -1.11 -12.24 -7.55
C ALA A 6 0.05 -12.55 -8.51
N ARG A 7 1.11 -11.73 -8.51
CA ARG A 7 2.26 -11.84 -9.43
C ARG A 7 3.58 -11.70 -8.68
N SER A 8 4.61 -12.36 -9.16
CA SER A 8 5.98 -12.17 -8.67
C SER A 8 6.60 -10.92 -9.28
N GLY A 9 7.52 -10.27 -8.57
CA GLY A 9 8.14 -9.01 -9.00
C GLY A 9 8.74 -8.23 -7.82
N TYR A 10 8.70 -6.91 -7.92
CA TYR A 10 9.24 -5.98 -6.95
C TYR A 10 8.17 -4.97 -6.54
N LEU A 11 7.91 -4.87 -5.24
CA LEU A 11 6.88 -4.01 -4.65
C LEU A 11 7.46 -2.64 -4.26
N TYR A 12 6.70 -1.59 -4.51
CA TYR A 12 7.00 -0.23 -4.08
C TYR A 12 5.73 0.39 -3.53
N VAL A 13 5.87 1.17 -2.46
CA VAL A 13 4.76 1.94 -1.90
C VAL A 13 5.20 3.39 -1.75
N VAL A 14 4.40 4.26 -2.36
CA VAL A 14 4.54 5.71 -2.26
C VAL A 14 3.36 6.25 -1.46
N ASP A 15 3.64 7.09 -0.49
CA ASP A 15 2.67 7.82 0.32
C ASP A 15 2.62 9.28 -0.15
N GLN A 16 1.41 9.83 -0.31
CA GLN A 16 1.22 11.20 -0.75
C GLN A 16 0.01 11.82 -0.05
N GLU A 17 0.26 12.86 0.74
CA GLU A 17 -0.78 13.56 1.47
C GLU A 17 -1.84 14.14 0.52
N GLN A 18 -3.08 14.16 0.99
CA GLN A 18 -4.20 14.80 0.32
C GLN A 18 -4.81 15.88 1.20
N TYR A 19 -5.01 17.05 0.60
CA TYR A 19 -5.60 18.20 1.26
C TYR A 19 -7.06 18.44 0.85
N ALA A 20 -7.79 19.20 1.67
CA ALA A 20 -9.22 19.45 1.52
C ALA A 20 -9.58 20.17 0.21
N ASP A 21 -8.66 20.96 -0.34
CA ASP A 21 -8.79 21.66 -1.63
C ASP A 21 -8.54 20.75 -2.85
N GLY A 22 -8.21 19.48 -2.61
CA GLY A 22 -7.87 18.50 -3.64
C GLY A 22 -6.41 18.54 -4.09
N SER A 23 -5.61 19.50 -3.59
CA SER A 23 -4.16 19.49 -3.80
C SER A 23 -3.51 18.33 -3.04
N LYS A 24 -2.31 17.98 -3.47
CA LYS A 24 -1.54 16.86 -2.93
C LYS A 24 -0.22 17.35 -2.37
N GLY A 25 0.27 16.67 -1.33
CA GLY A 25 1.60 16.88 -0.78
C GLY A 25 2.68 16.27 -1.67
N GLU A 26 3.93 16.41 -1.20
CA GLU A 26 5.06 15.76 -1.85
C GLU A 26 4.96 14.24 -1.68
N PRO A 27 5.23 13.45 -2.73
CA PRO A 27 5.18 12.00 -2.64
C PRO A 27 6.48 11.44 -2.06
N TYR A 28 6.34 10.47 -1.14
CA TYR A 28 7.45 9.78 -0.50
C TYR A 28 7.38 8.28 -0.76
N LEU A 29 8.45 7.71 -1.30
CA LEU A 29 8.67 6.27 -1.33
C LEU A 29 8.92 5.79 0.11
N ILE A 30 7.97 5.06 0.66
CA ILE A 30 7.99 4.55 2.03
C ILE A 30 8.34 3.06 2.10
N PHE A 31 8.34 2.36 0.95
CA PHE A 31 8.83 1.00 0.80
C PHE A 31 9.39 0.78 -0.62
N PRO A 32 10.54 0.09 -0.78
CA PRO A 32 11.37 -0.51 0.26
C PRO A 32 12.14 0.50 1.11
N THR A 33 12.35 0.13 2.38
CA THR A 33 13.39 0.71 3.23
C THR A 33 14.13 -0.40 3.94
N THR A 34 15.39 -0.20 4.32
CA THR A 34 16.15 -1.23 5.06
C THR A 34 15.58 -1.52 6.45
N ARG A 35 14.67 -0.69 6.95
CA ARG A 35 13.96 -0.91 8.22
C ARG A 35 12.88 -1.97 8.11
N THR A 36 12.31 -2.17 6.92
CA THR A 36 11.26 -3.15 6.65
C THR A 36 11.83 -4.26 5.76
N LEU A 37 11.80 -5.51 6.24
CA LEU A 37 12.33 -6.67 5.51
C LEU A 37 13.79 -6.53 5.03
N GLY A 38 14.61 -5.75 5.74
CA GLY A 38 16.00 -5.48 5.34
C GLY A 38 16.13 -4.78 3.99
N GLY A 39 15.04 -4.21 3.44
CA GLY A 39 15.02 -3.60 2.12
C GLY A 39 14.68 -4.57 0.97
N ASP A 40 14.40 -5.84 1.26
CA ASP A 40 13.93 -6.79 0.25
C ASP A 40 12.49 -6.44 -0.15
N ASN A 41 12.33 -5.96 -1.38
CA ASN A 41 11.02 -5.72 -1.99
C ASN A 41 10.56 -6.81 -2.95
N SER A 42 11.23 -7.97 -2.98
CA SER A 42 10.80 -9.06 -3.83
C SER A 42 9.47 -9.65 -3.35
N VAL A 43 8.50 -9.70 -4.26
CA VAL A 43 7.20 -10.34 -4.05
C VAL A 43 7.10 -11.61 -4.87
N LYS A 44 6.39 -12.59 -4.32
CA LYS A 44 5.93 -13.79 -5.02
C LYS A 44 4.41 -13.82 -5.00
N ALA A 45 3.82 -14.44 -6.01
CA ALA A 45 2.38 -14.67 -6.04
C ALA A 45 1.91 -15.35 -4.74
N GLY A 46 0.85 -14.84 -4.11
CA GLY A 46 0.28 -15.35 -2.86
C GLY A 46 1.08 -14.98 -1.59
N ARG A 47 2.14 -14.17 -1.70
CA ARG A 47 2.87 -13.65 -0.53
C ARG A 47 2.13 -12.43 0.01
N LEU A 48 1.77 -12.50 1.29
CA LEU A 48 1.27 -11.35 2.04
C LEU A 48 2.48 -10.51 2.51
N ILE A 49 2.50 -9.23 2.18
CA ILE A 49 3.46 -8.27 2.70
C ILE A 49 2.73 -7.26 3.56
N GLU A 50 3.17 -7.10 4.80
CA GLU A 50 2.67 -6.06 5.69
C GLU A 50 3.60 -4.85 5.68
N ILE A 51 2.99 -3.68 5.49
CA ILE A 51 3.69 -2.40 5.49
C ILE A 51 2.94 -1.45 6.44
N PRO A 52 3.60 -0.98 7.51
CA PRO A 52 4.86 -1.50 8.06
C PRO A 52 4.71 -2.97 8.51
N SER A 53 5.82 -3.70 8.59
CA SER A 53 5.82 -5.09 9.09
C SER A 53 5.40 -5.14 10.57
N GLN A 54 4.85 -6.27 11.01
CA GLN A 54 4.59 -6.55 12.44
C GLN A 54 5.86 -6.45 13.31
N GLU A 55 7.02 -6.67 12.71
CA GLU A 55 8.32 -6.62 13.38
C GLU A 55 8.96 -5.22 13.34
N ASP A 56 8.37 -4.27 12.59
CA ASP A 56 8.86 -2.90 12.52
C ASP A 56 8.67 -2.20 13.87
N SER A 57 9.54 -1.24 14.17
CA SER A 57 9.46 -0.44 15.39
C SER A 57 9.37 1.06 15.05
N PRO A 58 8.17 1.68 15.15
CA PRO A 58 6.88 1.08 15.50
C PRO A 58 6.19 0.32 14.33
N PRO A 59 5.34 -0.69 14.62
CA PRO A 59 4.67 -1.52 13.60
C PRO A 59 3.40 -0.83 13.05
N TYR A 60 3.46 0.49 12.84
CA TYR A 60 2.34 1.28 12.31
C TYR A 60 2.85 2.50 11.56
N PHE A 61 2.11 2.91 10.53
CA PHE A 61 2.36 4.20 9.89
C PHE A 61 2.05 5.31 10.90
N THR A 62 3.01 6.20 11.13
CA THR A 62 2.74 7.42 11.87
C THR A 62 2.17 8.45 10.91
N LEU A 63 0.85 8.49 10.78
CA LEU A 63 0.15 9.55 10.06
C LEU A 63 0.29 10.86 10.85
N LYS A 64 1.17 11.75 10.38
CA LYS A 64 1.32 13.09 10.97
C LYS A 64 0.49 14.05 10.15
N ARG A 65 -0.52 14.66 10.78
CA ARG A 65 -1.17 15.85 10.20
C ARG A 65 -0.16 16.99 10.15
N THR A 66 0.45 17.17 9.00
CA THR A 66 1.38 18.26 8.69
C THR A 66 0.67 19.60 8.53
N ARG A 67 -0.61 19.60 8.12
CA ARG A 67 -1.45 20.78 7.93
C ARG A 67 -2.87 20.60 8.49
N PRO A 68 -3.58 21.70 8.85
CA PRO A 68 -4.97 21.64 9.32
C PRO A 68 -5.96 21.06 8.30
N ASP A 69 -5.66 21.21 7.02
CA ASP A 69 -6.48 20.75 5.89
C ASP A 69 -6.04 19.40 5.33
N HIS A 70 -5.15 18.68 6.02
CA HIS A 70 -4.77 17.31 5.68
C HIS A 70 -5.95 16.35 5.97
N VAL A 71 -6.59 15.85 4.90
CA VAL A 71 -7.84 15.05 4.93
C VAL A 71 -7.65 13.56 4.64
N GLY A 72 -6.49 13.15 4.14
CA GLY A 72 -6.14 11.73 3.98
C GLY A 72 -4.83 11.52 3.25
N GLU A 73 -4.52 10.26 2.97
CA GLU A 73 -3.34 9.83 2.22
C GLU A 73 -3.75 9.16 0.90
N ASN A 74 -2.97 9.37 -0.14
CA ASN A 74 -2.99 8.54 -1.34
C ASN A 74 -1.84 7.55 -1.28
N VAL A 75 -2.16 6.30 -0.95
CA VAL A 75 -1.20 5.19 -0.95
C VAL A 75 -1.15 4.61 -2.35
N ILE A 76 0.01 4.74 -2.98
CA ILE A 76 0.25 4.32 -4.35
C ILE A 76 1.11 3.06 -4.30
N VAL A 77 0.53 1.95 -4.74
CA VAL A 77 1.17 0.64 -4.73
C VAL A 77 1.59 0.28 -6.14
N LEU A 78 2.86 -0.05 -6.31
CA LEU A 78 3.44 -0.41 -7.59
C LEU A 78 4.09 -1.79 -7.50
N VAL A 79 3.83 -2.64 -8.48
CA VAL A 79 4.53 -3.92 -8.66
C VAL A 79 5.15 -3.95 -10.05
N THR A 80 6.47 -4.12 -10.14
CA THR A 80 7.21 -4.21 -11.40
C THR A 80 7.85 -5.58 -11.58
N PRO A 81 8.04 -6.08 -12.81
CA PRO A 81 8.68 -7.37 -13.07
C PRO A 81 10.20 -7.36 -12.79
N THR A 82 10.82 -6.19 -12.88
CA THR A 82 12.25 -5.94 -12.66
C THR A 82 12.42 -4.76 -11.71
N PRO A 83 13.54 -4.64 -10.97
CA PRO A 83 13.79 -3.50 -10.11
C PRO A 83 13.73 -2.17 -10.89
N ILE A 84 13.26 -1.11 -10.25
CA ILE A 84 13.31 0.24 -10.82
C ILE A 84 14.71 0.78 -10.57
N GLU A 85 15.53 0.88 -11.62
CA GLU A 85 16.95 1.23 -11.49
C GLU A 85 17.21 2.60 -10.83
N SER A 86 16.27 3.54 -10.97
CA SER A 86 16.36 4.87 -10.34
C SER A 86 16.04 4.88 -8.84
N VAL A 87 15.57 3.76 -8.28
CA VAL A 87 15.20 3.65 -6.85
C VAL A 87 16.35 3.02 -6.07
N SER A 88 16.87 3.76 -5.10
CA SER A 88 17.92 3.28 -4.18
C SER A 88 17.30 2.89 -2.84
N VAL A 89 17.54 1.68 -2.35
CA VAL A 89 17.01 1.27 -1.04
C VAL A 89 17.80 1.94 0.09
N THR A 90 17.12 2.67 0.97
CA THR A 90 17.74 3.35 2.13
C THR A 90 16.99 3.06 3.42
N ASP A 91 17.49 3.55 4.55
CA ASP A 91 16.84 3.36 5.85
C ASP A 91 15.67 4.31 6.09
N LYS A 92 15.38 5.25 5.18
CA LYS A 92 14.36 6.28 5.35
C LYS A 92 13.45 6.35 4.14
N ALA A 93 12.28 6.93 4.35
CA ALA A 93 11.42 7.34 3.25
C ALA A 93 12.16 8.35 2.36
N GLN A 94 11.98 8.23 1.05
CA GLN A 94 12.67 9.05 0.06
C GLN A 94 11.67 9.85 -0.74
N ARG A 95 11.94 11.13 -0.95
CA ARG A 95 11.11 11.98 -1.81
C ARG A 95 11.17 11.45 -3.25
N VAL A 96 10.01 11.19 -3.84
CA VAL A 96 9.86 10.96 -5.28
C VAL A 96 9.54 12.32 -5.90
N SER A 97 10.12 12.64 -7.07
CA SER A 97 9.72 13.87 -7.76
C SER A 97 8.32 13.73 -8.32
N ASP A 98 7.56 14.83 -8.38
CA ASP A 98 6.22 14.84 -8.96
C ASP A 98 6.25 14.38 -10.42
N GLU A 99 7.31 14.73 -11.15
CA GLU A 99 7.53 14.30 -12.54
C GLU A 99 7.71 12.79 -12.66
N THR A 100 8.52 12.20 -11.77
CA THR A 100 8.73 10.73 -11.75
C THR A 100 7.44 10.00 -11.39
N LEU A 101 6.71 10.48 -10.38
CA LEU A 101 5.44 9.87 -10.01
C LEU A 101 4.42 9.98 -11.15
N ALA A 102 4.29 11.15 -11.77
CA ALA A 102 3.41 11.35 -12.92
C ALA A 102 3.78 10.43 -14.10
N GLN A 103 5.07 10.20 -14.33
CA GLN A 103 5.53 9.25 -15.35
C GLN A 103 5.10 7.82 -15.02
N TRP A 104 5.30 7.36 -13.78
CA TRP A 104 4.86 6.04 -13.34
C TRP A 104 3.34 5.87 -13.46
N GLU A 105 2.56 6.87 -13.03
CA GLU A 105 1.10 6.85 -13.16
C GLU A 105 0.67 6.76 -14.62
N LYS A 106 1.29 7.54 -15.51
CA LYS A 106 1.00 7.52 -16.95
C LYS A 106 1.35 6.18 -17.59
N SER A 107 2.48 5.59 -17.20
CA SER A 107 2.97 4.34 -17.77
C SER A 107 2.23 3.10 -17.25
N TRP A 108 1.83 3.08 -15.98
CA TRP A 108 1.42 1.85 -15.29
C TRP A 108 0.07 1.96 -14.57
N GLY A 109 -0.50 3.16 -14.44
CA GLY A 109 -1.74 3.43 -13.72
C GLY A 109 -3.01 3.41 -14.56
N THR A 110 -2.97 2.91 -15.80
CA THR A 110 -4.16 2.85 -16.67
C THR A 110 -5.02 1.62 -16.36
N GLU A 111 -6.34 1.85 -16.25
CA GLU A 111 -7.40 0.84 -16.02
C GLU A 111 -7.20 -0.02 -14.76
N THR A 112 -7.39 0.55 -13.57
CA THR A 112 -7.45 -0.24 -12.34
C THR A 112 -8.90 -0.57 -11.98
N GLY A 113 -9.25 -1.85 -11.91
CA GLY A 113 -10.48 -2.35 -11.32
C GLY A 113 -10.35 -2.52 -9.81
N ARG A 114 -11.47 -2.31 -9.09
CA ARG A 114 -11.60 -2.51 -7.64
C ARG A 114 -12.81 -3.38 -7.38
N LEU A 115 -12.62 -4.45 -6.63
CA LEU A 115 -13.69 -5.32 -6.13
C LEU A 115 -13.66 -5.28 -4.61
N GLU A 116 -14.74 -4.79 -4.00
CA GLU A 116 -14.97 -4.96 -2.58
C GLU A 116 -15.53 -6.37 -2.36
N MET A 117 -14.89 -7.15 -1.50
CA MET A 117 -15.41 -8.48 -1.18
C MET A 117 -16.54 -8.33 -0.15
N THR A 118 -17.66 -9.00 -0.40
CA THR A 118 -18.86 -8.92 0.44
C THR A 118 -18.51 -9.16 1.91
N ASN A 119 -18.86 -8.21 2.79
CA ASN A 119 -18.56 -8.19 4.24
C ASN A 119 -17.10 -7.91 4.66
N GLY A 120 -16.19 -7.53 3.76
CA GLY A 120 -14.78 -7.26 4.10
C GLY A 120 -14.50 -5.92 4.79
N VAL A 121 -15.25 -4.86 4.43
CA VAL A 121 -14.98 -3.50 4.93
C VAL A 121 -15.17 -3.40 6.44
N GLY A 122 -14.09 -3.07 7.16
CA GLY A 122 -14.10 -2.84 8.61
C GLY A 122 -14.00 -4.11 9.46
N GLN A 123 -13.72 -5.28 8.85
CA GLN A 123 -13.40 -6.50 9.60
C GLN A 123 -12.03 -6.37 10.25
N SER A 124 -11.90 -6.92 11.46
CA SER A 124 -10.60 -7.08 12.11
C SER A 124 -9.78 -8.15 11.39
N TRP A 125 -8.44 -8.06 11.46
CA TRP A 125 -7.56 -9.11 10.94
C TRP A 125 -7.99 -10.49 11.39
N THR A 126 -8.00 -11.42 10.45
CA THR A 126 -8.20 -12.84 10.72
C THR A 126 -6.96 -13.41 11.41
N ARG A 127 -7.10 -14.56 12.08
CA ARG A 127 -5.95 -15.20 12.74
C ARG A 127 -4.91 -15.64 11.70
N GLN A 128 -5.36 -15.98 10.50
CA GLN A 128 -4.55 -16.42 9.38
C GLN A 128 -3.75 -15.27 8.77
N GLU A 129 -4.38 -14.12 8.51
CA GLU A 129 -3.67 -12.91 8.07
C GLU A 129 -2.63 -12.48 9.09
N LYS A 130 -2.99 -12.49 10.39
CA LYS A 130 -2.05 -12.15 11.46
C LYS A 130 -0.85 -13.09 11.50
N ALA A 131 -1.08 -14.40 11.30
CA ALA A 131 -0.02 -15.40 11.27
C ALA A 131 0.85 -15.32 10.01
N ALA A 132 0.26 -15.07 8.83
CA ALA A 132 0.99 -14.89 7.57
C ALA A 132 1.79 -13.59 7.56
N GLY A 133 1.28 -12.52 8.18
CA GLY A 133 2.03 -11.28 8.38
C GLY A 133 3.18 -11.40 9.37
N ALA A 134 3.06 -12.28 10.38
CA ALA A 134 4.11 -12.56 11.36
C ALA A 134 5.17 -13.55 10.86
N ASP A 135 4.82 -14.41 9.90
CA ASP A 135 5.72 -15.35 9.23
C ASP A 135 5.78 -15.01 7.74
N GLY A 136 6.68 -14.11 7.38
CA GLY A 136 6.87 -13.62 6.00
C GLY A 136 7.30 -14.67 4.97
N THR A 137 7.36 -15.95 5.35
CA THR A 137 7.59 -17.13 4.49
C THR A 137 6.31 -17.89 4.14
N ARG A 138 5.20 -17.62 4.85
CA ARG A 138 3.91 -18.29 4.66
C ARG A 138 3.07 -17.57 3.61
N SER A 139 2.69 -18.27 2.55
CA SER A 139 1.72 -17.80 1.56
C SER A 139 0.29 -18.05 2.01
N LEU A 140 -0.64 -17.17 1.63
CA LEU A 140 -2.06 -17.44 1.78
C LEU A 140 -2.53 -18.43 0.69
N THR A 141 -3.45 -19.32 1.04
CA THR A 141 -4.01 -20.36 0.14
C THR A 141 -5.49 -20.13 -0.14
N GLU A 142 -6.05 -20.76 -1.18
CA GLU A 142 -7.48 -20.63 -1.56
C GLU A 142 -8.48 -20.95 -0.42
N ALA A 143 -8.07 -21.70 0.61
CA ALA A 143 -8.91 -22.05 1.74
C ALA A 143 -8.92 -20.96 2.85
N GLU A 144 -8.12 -19.91 2.70
CA GLU A 144 -7.98 -18.83 3.67
C GLU A 144 -8.87 -17.62 3.32
N PRO A 145 -9.27 -16.80 4.30
CA PRO A 145 -10.22 -15.72 4.10
C PRO A 145 -9.74 -14.75 3.02
N ALA A 146 -10.64 -14.45 2.09
CA ALA A 146 -10.34 -13.61 0.95
C ALA A 146 -10.05 -12.16 1.38
N PRO A 147 -9.20 -11.43 0.65
CA PRO A 147 -8.82 -10.07 1.00
C PRO A 147 -10.04 -9.14 1.08
N GLN A 148 -9.99 -8.13 1.95
CA GLN A 148 -11.11 -7.20 2.13
C GLN A 148 -11.44 -6.44 0.84
N THR A 149 -10.41 -6.04 0.10
CA THR A 149 -10.52 -5.34 -1.19
C THR A 149 -9.51 -5.89 -2.17
N LEU A 150 -9.96 -6.26 -3.36
CA LEU A 150 -9.11 -6.68 -4.46
C LEU A 150 -8.94 -5.55 -5.47
N TYR A 151 -7.70 -5.20 -5.77
CA TYR A 151 -7.35 -4.30 -6.86
C TYR A 151 -6.70 -5.09 -8.00
N TYR A 152 -7.13 -4.84 -9.24
CA TYR A 152 -6.61 -5.53 -10.42
C TYR A 152 -6.49 -4.58 -11.61
N ARG A 153 -5.68 -4.95 -12.59
CA ARG A 153 -5.57 -4.26 -13.88
C ARG A 153 -5.99 -5.27 -14.96
N PRO A 154 -7.14 -5.11 -15.65
CA PRO A 154 -7.53 -6.03 -16.70
C PRO A 154 -6.63 -5.86 -17.93
N GLY A 155 -6.51 -6.92 -18.74
CA GLY A 155 -5.82 -6.86 -20.03
C GLY A 155 -4.29 -6.78 -19.97
N VAL A 156 -3.66 -6.89 -18.79
CA VAL A 156 -2.19 -6.90 -18.67
C VAL A 156 -1.64 -8.27 -18.30
N GLY A 157 -0.51 -8.64 -18.92
CA GLY A 157 0.20 -9.87 -18.65
C GLY A 157 0.88 -9.88 -17.29
N SER A 158 1.33 -11.05 -16.84
CA SER A 158 2.05 -11.22 -15.57
C SER A 158 3.40 -10.50 -15.51
N LYS A 159 3.95 -10.12 -16.68
CA LYS A 159 5.21 -9.38 -16.82
C LYS A 159 5.02 -7.87 -16.93
N ASP A 160 3.79 -7.38 -17.01
CA ASP A 160 3.55 -5.94 -17.10
C ASP A 160 3.54 -5.31 -15.70
N PRO A 161 4.09 -4.10 -15.53
CA PRO A 161 3.94 -3.35 -14.29
C PRO A 161 2.48 -3.02 -13.98
N VAL A 162 2.16 -2.95 -12.69
CA VAL A 162 0.84 -2.56 -12.18
C VAL A 162 1.01 -1.46 -11.14
N LEU A 163 0.33 -0.33 -11.34
CA LEU A 163 0.22 0.73 -10.35
C LEU A 163 -1.24 0.90 -9.93
N ILE A 164 -1.48 0.93 -8.62
CA ILE A 164 -2.79 1.10 -8.02
C ILE A 164 -2.74 2.27 -7.05
N LYS A 165 -3.81 3.06 -7.00
CA LYS A 165 -3.98 4.13 -6.02
C LYS A 165 -5.09 3.79 -5.04
N VAL A 166 -4.76 3.81 -3.75
CA VAL A 166 -5.65 3.55 -2.63
C VAL A 166 -5.77 4.83 -1.81
N GLN A 167 -6.97 5.40 -1.76
CA GLN A 167 -7.22 6.58 -0.94
C GLN A 167 -7.57 6.14 0.49
N LEU A 168 -6.79 6.58 1.46
CA LEU A 168 -7.05 6.40 2.89
C LEU A 168 -7.56 7.73 3.46
N GLN A 169 -8.76 7.73 4.04
CA GLN A 169 -9.31 8.94 4.65
C GLN A 169 -9.13 8.91 6.16
N TYR A 170 -8.86 10.06 6.79
CA TYR A 170 -8.98 10.15 8.24
C TYR A 170 -10.42 9.82 8.64
N ALA A 171 -10.58 9.02 9.69
CA ALA A 171 -11.89 8.83 10.30
C ALA A 171 -12.48 10.21 10.65
N ARG A 172 -13.63 10.56 10.06
CA ARG A 172 -14.40 11.71 10.55
C ARG A 172 -14.68 11.45 12.02
N SER A 173 -14.24 12.33 12.92
CA SER A 173 -14.64 12.21 14.32
C SER A 173 -16.16 12.18 14.35
N ARG A 174 -16.75 11.09 14.85
CA ARG A 174 -18.18 11.08 15.14
C ARG A 174 -18.45 12.25 16.09
N PRO A 175 -19.43 13.14 15.82
CA PRO A 175 -19.82 14.13 16.80
C PRO A 175 -20.16 13.39 18.08
N SER A 176 -19.55 13.78 19.20
CA SER A 176 -19.93 13.26 20.50
C SER A 176 -21.42 13.53 20.69
N VAL A 177 -22.22 12.47 20.73
CA VAL A 177 -23.63 12.58 21.12
C VAL A 177 -23.61 13.09 22.56
N LYS A 178 -23.88 14.38 22.76
CA LYS A 178 -24.18 14.90 24.10
C LYS A 178 -25.43 14.18 24.58
N ARG A 179 -25.26 13.24 25.50
CA ARG A 179 -26.39 12.72 26.29
C ARG A 179 -26.95 13.91 27.06
N ARG A 180 -28.21 14.25 26.78
CA ARG A 180 -29.02 15.14 27.60
C ARG A 180 -29.50 14.39 28.83
#